data_AF-A0A351JLG8-F1
#
_entry.id   AF-A0A351JLG8-F1
#
_cell.length_a   1.000
_cell.length_b   1.000
_cell.length_c   1.000
_cell.angle_alpha   90.00
_cell.angle_beta   90.00
_cell.angle_gamma   90.00
#
_symmetry.space_group_name_H-M   'P 1'
#
loop_
_entity.id
_entity.type
_entity.pdbx_description
1 polymer ?
#
loop_
_entity_poly.entity_id
_entity_poly.type
_entity_poly.pdbx_seq_one_letter_code
_entity_poly.pdbx_strand_id
1 'polypeptide(L)'
;IWISAVFDALAWGATGPAFFNLALASSPRENRVSYIATWSLAAGLAGFVGGVLSGPLLTLFLPLGFTWGGVHWTGYHSLFVLSGVLRMLAWLPLRRVRETNAWRTRDVFGAMWSAWRAIGFPWRQ
;
A
#
# COMPACT_ATOMS: atom_id res chain seq x y z
N ILE A 1 3.67 -17.01 8.16
CA ILE A 1 3.05 -16.96 6.81
C ILE A 1 1.56 -16.61 6.82
N TRP A 2 0.69 -17.32 7.55
CA TRP A 2 -0.75 -16.99 7.59
C TRP A 2 -1.07 -15.62 8.22
N ILE A 3 -0.48 -15.34 9.39
CA ILE A 3 -0.68 -14.05 10.08
C ILE A 3 -0.16 -12.89 9.25
N SER A 4 1.03 -13.02 8.64
CA SER A 4 1.59 -12.01 7.74
C SER A 4 0.70 -11.76 6.53
N ALA A 5 0.08 -12.80 5.95
CA ALA A 5 -0.83 -12.66 4.82
C ALA A 5 -2.12 -11.90 5.19
N VAL A 6 -2.65 -12.10 6.41
CA VAL A 6 -3.80 -11.34 6.90
C VAL A 6 -3.45 -9.85 7.05
N PHE A 7 -2.32 -9.53 7.66
CA PHE A 7 -1.86 -8.15 7.78
C PHE A 7 -1.60 -7.51 6.43
N ASP A 8 -1.00 -8.25 5.50
CA ASP A 8 -0.74 -7.76 4.14
C ASP A 8 -2.05 -7.50 3.38
N ALA A 9 -3.04 -8.39 3.50
CA ALA A 9 -4.37 -8.21 2.93
C ALA A 9 -5.08 -6.97 3.51
N LEU A 10 -4.99 -6.73 4.81
CA LEU A 10 -5.55 -5.53 5.45
C LEU A 10 -4.82 -4.25 5.00
N ALA A 11 -3.49 -4.29 4.92
CA ALA A 11 -2.67 -3.15 4.54
C ALA A 11 -2.82 -2.78 3.06
N TRP A 12 -2.93 -3.76 2.16
CA TRP A 12 -3.00 -3.53 0.72
C TRP A 12 -4.43 -3.50 0.16
N GLY A 13 -5.39 -4.16 0.80
CA GLY A 13 -6.75 -4.33 0.28
C GLY A 13 -7.49 -3.01 0.05
N ALA A 14 -7.29 -2.02 0.92
CA ALA A 14 -7.90 -0.70 0.77
C ALA A 14 -7.04 0.28 -0.06
N THR A 15 -5.73 0.05 -0.14
CA THR A 15 -4.75 0.99 -0.68
C THR A 15 -4.90 1.20 -2.19
N GLY A 16 -5.06 0.11 -2.95
CA GLY A 16 -5.25 0.18 -4.41
C GLY A 16 -6.50 0.98 -4.82
N PRO A 17 -7.70 0.61 -4.34
CA PRO A 17 -8.93 1.34 -4.62
C PRO A 17 -8.90 2.80 -4.14
N ALA A 18 -8.31 3.08 -2.97
CA ALA A 18 -8.22 4.44 -2.44
C ALA A 18 -7.35 5.34 -3.33
N PHE A 19 -6.16 4.89 -3.74
CA PHE A 19 -5.31 5.66 -4.66
C PHE A 19 -5.96 5.85 -6.03
N PHE A 20 -6.63 4.81 -6.55
CA PHE A 20 -7.33 4.89 -7.82
C PHE A 20 -8.51 5.88 -7.77
N ASN A 21 -9.30 5.88 -6.69
CA ASN A 21 -10.39 6.82 -6.51
C ASN A 21 -9.90 8.26 -6.29
N LEU A 22 -8.82 8.45 -5.52
CA LEU A 22 -8.17 9.75 -5.34
C LEU A 22 -7.67 10.30 -6.68
N ALA A 23 -7.03 9.45 -7.49
CA ALA A 23 -6.59 9.75 -8.85
C ALA A 23 -7.75 10.18 -9.77
N LEU A 24 -8.87 9.45 -9.70
CA LEU A 24 -10.09 9.76 -10.45
C LEU A 24 -10.76 11.06 -10.01
N ALA A 25 -10.78 11.34 -8.71
CA ALA A 25 -11.37 12.55 -8.14
C ALA A 25 -10.54 13.81 -8.41
N SER A 26 -9.21 13.66 -8.51
CA SER A 26 -8.28 14.77 -8.76
C SER A 26 -7.96 15.02 -10.24
N SER A 27 -8.35 14.12 -11.15
CA SER A 27 -8.07 14.27 -12.58
C SER A 27 -9.15 15.08 -13.34
N PRO A 28 -8.76 16.05 -14.19
CA PRO A 28 -9.67 16.71 -15.13
C PRO A 28 -10.34 15.69 -16.06
N ARG A 29 -11.63 15.90 -16.39
CA ARG A 29 -12.44 14.95 -17.16
C ARG A 29 -11.84 14.64 -18.54
N GLU A 30 -11.11 15.58 -19.15
CA GLU A 30 -10.49 15.39 -20.46
C GLU A 30 -9.20 14.53 -20.47
N ASN A 31 -8.51 14.29 -19.33
CA ASN A 31 -7.13 13.76 -19.37
C ASN A 31 -6.87 12.52 -18.47
N ARG A 32 -7.91 11.74 -18.18
CA ARG A 32 -7.85 10.54 -17.32
C ARG A 32 -6.86 9.48 -17.79
N VAL A 33 -6.72 9.29 -19.10
CA VAL A 33 -5.80 8.29 -19.68
C VAL A 33 -4.34 8.62 -19.37
N SER A 34 -3.94 9.87 -19.57
CA SER A 34 -2.58 10.35 -19.25
C SER A 34 -2.26 10.23 -17.76
N TYR A 35 -3.25 10.42 -16.89
CA TYR A 35 -3.08 10.24 -15.45
C TYR A 35 -2.80 8.77 -15.09
N ILE A 36 -3.63 7.84 -15.59
CA ILE A 36 -3.43 6.39 -15.35
C ILE A 36 -2.08 5.93 -15.91
N ALA A 37 -1.69 6.42 -17.10
CA ALA A 37 -0.38 6.12 -17.67
C ALA A 37 0.77 6.60 -16.78
N THR A 38 0.67 7.81 -16.23
CA THR A 38 1.68 8.37 -15.33
C THR A 38 1.76 7.59 -14.02
N TRP A 39 0.62 7.19 -13.46
CA TRP A 39 0.57 6.31 -12.28
C TRP A 39 1.27 4.97 -12.54
N SER A 40 0.93 4.31 -13.65
CA SER A 40 1.55 3.04 -14.05
C SER A 40 3.05 3.19 -14.30
N LEU A 41 3.47 4.29 -14.92
CA LEU A 41 4.89 4.62 -15.12
C LEU A 41 5.61 4.79 -13.78
N ALA A 42 5.03 5.54 -12.84
CA ALA A 42 5.61 5.74 -11.52
C ALA A 42 5.71 4.43 -10.74
N ALA A 43 4.67 3.59 -10.78
CA ALA A 43 4.67 2.26 -10.15
C ALA A 43 5.74 1.35 -10.78
N GLY A 44 5.85 1.35 -12.11
CA GLY A 44 6.86 0.58 -12.85
C GLY A 44 8.29 1.03 -12.53
N LEU A 45 8.53 2.34 -12.51
CA LEU A 45 9.83 2.92 -12.13
C LEU A 45 10.20 2.58 -10.69
N ALA A 46 9.25 2.69 -9.75
CA ALA A 46 9.48 2.32 -8.36
C ALA A 46 9.82 0.82 -8.22
N GLY A 47 9.11 -0.04 -8.95
CA GLY A 47 9.40 -1.48 -9.00
C GLY A 47 10.78 -1.78 -9.59
N PHE A 48 11.13 -1.10 -10.69
CA PHE A 48 12.43 -1.24 -11.33
C PHE A 48 13.58 -0.81 -10.42
N VAL A 49 13.50 0.39 -9.83
CA VAL A 49 14.50 0.90 -8.88
C VAL A 49 14.61 -0.03 -7.67
N GLY A 50 13.48 -0.48 -7.11
CA GLY A 50 13.47 -1.43 -6.00
C GLY A 50 14.16 -2.76 -6.34
N GLY A 51 13.88 -3.30 -7.53
CA GLY A 51 14.51 -4.53 -8.03
C GLY A 51 16.02 -4.37 -8.22
N VAL A 52 16.44 -3.32 -8.95
CA VAL A 52 17.85 -3.03 -9.22
C VAL A 52 18.64 -2.81 -7.94
N LEU A 53 18.08 -2.10 -6.97
CA LEU A 53 18.74 -1.82 -5.70
C LEU A 53 18.76 -3.04 -4.75
N SER A 54 17.78 -3.96 -4.86
CA SER A 54 17.66 -5.09 -3.92
C SER A 54 18.89 -6.01 -3.89
N GLY A 55 19.52 -6.28 -5.04
CA GLY A 55 20.69 -7.14 -5.14
C GLY A 55 21.92 -6.54 -4.45
N PRO A 56 22.38 -5.34 -4.84
CA PRO A 56 23.50 -4.66 -4.19
C PRO A 56 23.28 -4.44 -2.69
N LEU A 57 22.07 -4.06 -2.27
CA LEU A 57 21.77 -3.91 -0.84
C LEU A 57 21.84 -5.24 -0.09
N LEU A 58 21.38 -6.35 -0.70
CA LEU A 58 21.51 -7.67 -0.07
C LEU A 58 22.98 -7.99 0.18
N THR A 59 23.85 -7.78 -0.81
CA THR A 59 25.29 -8.02 -0.67
C THR A 59 25.91 -7.21 0.45
N LEU A 60 25.47 -5.95 0.63
CA LEU A 60 25.93 -5.08 1.72
C LEU A 60 25.45 -5.55 3.10
N PHE A 61 24.31 -6.25 3.17
CA PHE A 61 23.72 -6.75 4.41
C PHE A 61 24.06 -8.21 4.74
N LEU A 62 24.59 -8.99 3.80
CA LEU A 62 25.09 -10.35 4.07
C LEU A 62 26.08 -10.40 5.24
N PRO A 63 27.06 -9.48 5.39
CA PRO A 63 27.99 -9.49 6.51
C PRO A 63 27.36 -9.18 7.88
N LEU A 64 26.15 -8.61 7.90
CA LEU A 64 25.41 -8.29 9.13
C LEU A 64 24.65 -9.51 9.68
N GLY A 65 24.73 -10.65 9.03
CA GLY A 65 24.12 -11.89 9.50
C GLY A 65 24.82 -12.39 10.77
N PHE A 66 24.04 -12.69 11.80
CA PHE A 66 24.55 -13.28 13.03
C PHE A 66 23.56 -14.32 13.56
N THR A 67 24.09 -15.31 14.26
CA THR A 67 23.28 -16.32 14.95
C THR A 67 23.50 -16.15 16.45
N TRP A 68 22.44 -15.82 17.17
CA TRP A 68 22.51 -15.65 18.63
C TRP A 68 21.25 -16.20 19.30
N GLY A 69 21.44 -17.08 20.29
CA GLY A 69 20.34 -17.60 21.11
C GLY A 69 19.18 -18.25 20.34
N GLY A 70 19.47 -18.95 19.24
CA GLY A 70 18.45 -19.58 18.38
C GLY A 70 17.80 -18.63 17.35
N VAL A 71 18.14 -17.35 17.37
CA VAL A 71 17.72 -16.38 16.34
C VAL A 71 18.75 -16.38 15.22
N HIS A 72 18.29 -16.67 14.00
CA HIS A 72 19.09 -16.62 12.78
C HIS A 72 18.81 -15.31 12.04
N TRP A 73 19.62 -14.29 12.30
CA TRP A 73 19.54 -13.04 11.56
C TRP A 73 20.29 -13.17 10.23
N THR A 74 19.60 -12.88 9.14
CA THR A 74 20.16 -12.94 7.78
C THR A 74 20.08 -11.58 7.12
N GLY A 75 20.87 -11.34 6.07
CA GLY A 75 20.81 -10.08 5.30
C GLY A 75 19.40 -9.73 4.78
N TYR A 76 18.55 -10.75 4.55
CA TYR A 76 17.14 -10.56 4.20
C TYR A 76 16.32 -9.87 5.30
N HIS A 77 16.60 -10.16 6.58
CA HIS A 77 15.92 -9.49 7.69
C HIS A 77 16.26 -7.99 7.71
N SER A 78 17.52 -7.64 7.48
CA SER A 78 17.96 -6.24 7.33
C SER A 78 17.28 -5.55 6.15
N LEU A 79 17.14 -6.22 5.00
CA LEU A 79 16.38 -5.71 3.86
C LEU A 79 14.92 -5.46 4.21
N PHE A 80 14.25 -6.40 4.89
CA PHE A 80 12.86 -6.23 5.30
C PHE A 80 12.69 -5.10 6.30
N VAL A 81 13.61 -4.94 7.26
CA VAL A 81 13.61 -3.82 8.21
C VAL A 81 13.77 -2.49 7.46
N LEU A 82 14.76 -2.39 6.56
CA LEU A 82 14.96 -1.19 5.75
C LEU A 82 13.72 -0.85 4.90
N SER A 83 13.14 -1.86 4.26
CA SER A 83 11.92 -1.77 3.46
C SER A 83 10.72 -1.30 4.29
N GLY A 84 10.62 -1.76 5.54
CA GLY A 84 9.63 -1.31 6.51
C GLY A 84 9.85 0.14 6.94
N VAL A 85 11.09 0.51 7.27
CA VAL A 85 11.45 1.89 7.65
C VAL A 85 11.17 2.86 6.50
N LEU A 86 11.58 2.54 5.27
CA LEU A 86 11.30 3.37 4.09
C LEU A 86 9.79 3.56 3.87
N ARG A 87 8.98 2.51 4.05
CA ARG A 87 7.51 2.62 4.01
C ARG A 87 6.96 3.49 5.14
N MET A 88 7.48 3.32 6.35
CA MET A 88 7.11 4.18 7.48
C MET A 88 7.55 5.63 7.28
N LEU A 89 8.57 5.92 6.47
CA LEU A 89 9.00 7.27 6.14
C LEU A 89 8.30 7.83 4.89
N ALA A 90 7.60 7.00 4.10
CA ALA A 90 6.92 7.41 2.88
C ALA A 90 5.78 8.42 3.11
N TRP A 91 5.24 8.50 4.33
CA TRP A 91 4.29 9.55 4.74
C TRP A 91 4.90 10.96 4.87
N LEU A 92 6.20 11.10 5.10
CA LEU A 92 6.88 12.40 5.25
C LEU A 92 6.83 13.27 3.99
N PRO A 93 7.15 12.74 2.78
CA PRO A 93 7.02 13.51 1.55
C PRO A 93 5.56 13.69 1.11
N LEU A 94 4.59 13.00 1.73
CA LEU A 94 3.19 13.09 1.36
C LEU A 94 2.62 14.46 1.76
N ARG A 95 2.53 15.36 0.77
CA ARG A 95 1.89 16.66 0.96
C ARG A 95 0.39 16.46 1.15
N ARG A 96 -0.21 17.13 2.14
CA ARG A 96 -1.65 17.03 2.42
C ARG A 96 -2.46 17.41 1.18
N VAL A 97 -3.16 16.45 0.59
CA VAL A 97 -4.13 16.70 -0.48
C VAL A 97 -5.41 17.24 0.17
N ARG A 98 -5.83 18.44 -0.22
CA ARG A 98 -7.13 18.99 0.20
C ARG A 98 -8.22 18.36 -0.65
N GLU A 99 -8.91 17.37 -0.11
CA GLU A 99 -10.17 16.88 -0.66
C GLU A 99 -11.33 17.72 -0.11
N THR A 100 -12.00 18.48 -0.98
CA THR A 100 -13.12 19.37 -0.61
C THR A 100 -14.38 18.59 -0.20
N ASN A 101 -14.49 17.29 -0.54
CA ASN A 101 -15.65 16.42 -0.28
C ASN A 101 -15.29 15.12 0.48
N ALA A 102 -14.26 15.13 1.32
CA ALA A 102 -13.90 13.95 2.10
C ALA A 102 -15.01 13.61 3.12
N TRP A 103 -15.69 12.48 2.94
CA TRP A 103 -16.59 11.92 3.93
C TRP A 103 -15.78 11.46 5.14
N ARG A 104 -16.25 11.76 6.36
CA ARG A 104 -15.56 11.30 7.56
C ARG A 104 -15.67 9.77 7.62
N THR A 105 -14.61 9.09 8.03
CA THR A 105 -14.56 7.62 8.12
C THR A 105 -15.76 7.04 8.87
N ARG A 106 -16.23 7.72 9.93
CA ARG A 106 -17.42 7.33 10.69
C ARG A 106 -18.71 7.33 9.85
N ASP A 107 -18.85 8.28 8.92
CA ASP A 107 -20.03 8.45 8.08
C ASP A 107 -20.04 7.36 6.99
N VAL A 108 -18.85 6.97 6.51
CA VAL A 108 -18.68 5.83 5.60
C VAL A 108 -19.05 4.51 6.29
N PHE A 109 -18.60 4.28 7.54
CA PHE A 109 -19.00 3.07 8.29
C PHE A 109 -20.51 3.04 8.56
N GLY A 110 -21.10 4.18 8.92
CA GLY A 110 -22.55 4.28 9.10
C GLY A 110 -23.33 3.98 7.81
N ALA A 111 -22.89 4.55 6.68
CA ALA A 111 -23.48 4.30 5.38
C ALA A 111 -23.30 2.85 4.92
N MET A 112 -22.10 2.28 5.04
CA MET A 112 -21.83 0.86 4.76
C MET A 112 -22.71 -0.05 5.60
N TRP A 113 -22.81 0.19 6.92
CA TRP A 113 -23.63 -0.63 7.80
C TRP A 113 -25.12 -0.57 7.42
N SER A 114 -25.62 0.61 7.07
CA SER A 114 -26.99 0.79 6.61
C SER A 114 -27.25 0.12 5.26
N ALA A 115 -26.31 0.23 4.30
CA ALA A 115 -26.39 -0.40 2.99
C ALA A 115 -26.30 -1.93 3.09
N TRP A 116 -25.42 -2.46 3.95
CA TRP A 116 -25.27 -3.90 4.17
C TRP A 116 -26.52 -4.52 4.80
N ARG A 117 -27.23 -3.75 5.64
CA ARG A 117 -28.56 -4.14 6.16
C ARG A 117 -29.68 -4.03 5.13
N ALA A 118 -29.57 -3.09 4.18
CA ALA A 118 -30.57 -2.87 3.13
C ALA A 118 -30.43 -3.85 1.95
N ILE A 119 -29.24 -4.37 1.70
CA ILE A 119 -28.99 -5.50 0.78
C ILE A 119 -29.53 -6.76 1.48
N GLY A 120 -30.85 -6.95 1.42
CA GLY A 120 -31.47 -8.21 1.82
C GLY A 120 -30.80 -9.37 1.08
N PHE A 121 -30.36 -10.39 1.81
CA PHE A 121 -29.71 -11.56 1.26
C PHE A 121 -30.56 -12.16 0.12
N PRO A 122 -29.99 -12.43 -1.07
CA PRO A 122 -30.75 -12.85 -2.26
C PRO A 122 -31.37 -14.26 -2.18
N TRP A 123 -31.28 -14.97 -1.05
CA TRP A 123 -31.82 -16.33 -0.87
C TRP A 123 -33.24 -16.39 -0.30
N ARG A 124 -33.95 -15.26 -0.30
CA ARG A 124 -35.37 -15.17 0.07
C ARG A 124 -36.19 -14.67 -1.11
N GLN A 125 -36.21 -15.43 -2.19
CA GLN A 125 -37.31 -15.43 -3.18
C GLN A 125 -37.53 -16.86 -3.65
#